data_AF-A0A920H8Q2-F1
#
_entry.id   AF-A0A920H8Q2-F1
#
_cell.length_a   1.000
_cell.length_b   1.000
_cell.length_c   1.000
_cell.angle_alpha   90.00
_cell.angle_beta   90.00
_cell.angle_gamma   90.00
#
_symmetry.space_group_name_H-M   'P 1'
#
loop_
_entity.id
_entity.type
_entity.pdbx_description
1 polymer ?
#
loop_
_entity_poly.entity_id
_entity_poly.type
_entity_poly.pdbx_seq_one_letter_code
_entity_poly.pdbx_strand_id
1 'polypeptide(L)'
;MGFTDIDLSIEEERLKDWLNNKFHGDMHYMEKHGEKRTKPELLTPGTLSIISFSANYLDFNTENPIKVLQTKDKAYISRYALGQDYHFIMKDKLKKIAQLINQHTDSFKYRTFVDSAPLWKNLLLRRLALAGLENTPILLTEITVLGFLLGKYILI
;
A
#
# COMPACT_ATOMS: atom_id res chain seq x y z
N MET A 1 -5.66 -6.72 -7.03
CA MET A 1 -6.45 -5.54 -6.59
C MET A 1 -7.41 -6.01 -5.51
N GLY A 2 -7.63 -5.22 -4.47
CA GLY A 2 -8.54 -5.54 -3.38
C GLY A 2 -9.25 -4.30 -2.85
N PHE A 3 -10.39 -4.50 -2.21
CA PHE A 3 -11.22 -3.46 -1.61
C PHE A 3 -11.39 -3.75 -0.11
N THR A 4 -11.42 -2.70 0.71
CA THR A 4 -11.75 -2.81 2.13
C THR A 4 -12.46 -1.54 2.60
N ASP A 5 -13.25 -1.68 3.66
CA ASP A 5 -13.73 -0.55 4.46
C ASP A 5 -12.56 0.13 5.20
N ILE A 6 -12.89 1.13 6.03
CA ILE A 6 -11.93 1.88 6.84
C ILE A 6 -11.87 1.42 8.30
N ASP A 7 -12.58 0.35 8.69
CA ASP A 7 -12.53 -0.13 10.07
C ASP A 7 -11.26 -0.96 10.27
N LEU A 8 -10.30 -0.34 10.95
CA LEU A 8 -9.00 -0.91 11.25
C LEU A 8 -8.82 -1.17 12.75
N SER A 9 -9.91 -1.33 13.51
CA SER A 9 -9.89 -1.50 14.97
C SER A 9 -9.00 -2.67 15.42
N ILE A 10 -9.09 -3.82 14.75
CA ILE A 10 -8.26 -5.00 15.03
C ILE A 10 -6.77 -4.70 14.75
N GLU A 11 -6.47 -3.96 13.69
CA GLU A 11 -5.10 -3.58 13.34
C GLU A 11 -4.52 -2.50 14.24
N GLU A 12 -5.37 -1.63 14.78
CA GLU A 12 -4.98 -0.68 15.80
C GLU A 12 -4.51 -1.37 17.08
N GLU A 13 -5.24 -2.38 17.55
CA GLU A 13 -4.83 -3.19 18.69
C GLU A 13 -3.50 -3.90 18.42
N ARG A 14 -3.36 -4.55 17.26
CA ARG A 14 -2.11 -5.23 16.87
C ARG A 14 -0.93 -4.28 16.72
N LEU A 15 -1.16 -3.09 16.16
CA LEU A 15 -0.11 -2.07 16.04
C LEU A 15 0.33 -1.62 17.43
N LYS A 16 -0.62 -1.39 18.35
CA LYS A 16 -0.32 -1.07 19.75
C LYS A 16 0.52 -2.16 20.40
N ASP A 17 0.13 -3.42 20.27
CA ASP A 17 0.91 -4.55 20.81
C ASP A 17 2.31 -4.60 20.21
N TRP A 18 2.44 -4.46 18.88
CA TRP A 18 3.73 -4.48 18.20
C TRP A 18 4.65 -3.32 18.63
N LEU A 19 4.08 -2.12 18.84
CA LEU A 19 4.80 -0.96 19.37
C LEU A 19 5.20 -1.18 20.83
N ASN A 20 4.31 -1.68 21.67
CA ASN A 20 4.58 -1.98 23.09
C ASN A 20 5.72 -3.00 23.26
N ASN A 21 5.81 -3.96 22.34
CA ASN A 21 6.90 -4.94 22.30
C ASN A 21 8.21 -4.39 21.68
N LYS A 22 8.27 -3.11 21.30
CA LYS A 22 9.43 -2.45 20.68
C LYS A 22 9.93 -3.15 19.41
N PHE A 23 9.03 -3.80 18.68
CA PHE A 23 9.38 -4.50 17.43
C PHE A 23 9.71 -3.56 16.27
N HIS A 24 9.59 -2.24 16.45
CA HIS A 24 9.96 -1.24 15.46
C HIS A 24 11.46 -0.96 15.36
N GLY A 25 12.29 -1.44 16.29
CA GLY A 25 13.71 -1.10 16.32
C GLY A 25 13.92 0.43 16.28
N ASP A 26 14.76 0.91 15.37
CA ASP A 26 15.06 2.35 15.23
C ASP A 26 14.04 3.12 14.37
N MET A 27 12.94 2.48 13.95
CA MET A 27 11.90 3.14 13.14
C MET A 27 11.00 4.05 13.99
N HIS A 28 11.55 5.12 14.58
CA HIS A 28 10.82 6.05 15.45
C HIS A 28 9.60 6.72 14.79
N TYR A 29 9.57 6.79 13.46
CA TYR A 29 8.41 7.27 12.71
C TYR A 29 7.18 6.34 12.85
N MET A 30 7.36 5.11 13.34
CA MET A 30 6.27 4.18 13.62
C MET A 30 5.40 4.69 14.76
N GLU A 31 6.03 5.15 15.86
CA GLU A 31 5.35 5.76 17.00
C GLU A 31 4.86 7.18 16.67
N LYS A 32 5.70 7.99 16.01
CA LYS A 32 5.42 9.42 15.74
C LYS A 32 4.11 9.68 15.00
N HIS A 33 3.72 8.76 14.11
CA HIS A 33 2.51 8.93 13.31
C HIS A 33 1.24 8.36 13.96
N GLY A 34 1.37 7.62 15.07
CA GLY A 34 0.28 7.20 15.94
C GLY A 34 -0.97 6.72 15.19
N GLU A 35 -2.11 7.33 15.53
CA GLU A 35 -3.43 6.96 15.01
C GLU A 35 -3.59 7.12 13.49
N LYS A 36 -2.76 7.93 12.82
CA LYS A 36 -2.83 8.08 11.35
C LYS A 36 -2.56 6.77 10.61
N ARG A 37 -1.95 5.79 11.29
CA ARG A 37 -1.69 4.44 10.80
C ARG A 37 -2.91 3.55 10.72
N THR A 38 -3.95 3.86 11.47
CA THR A 38 -5.16 3.05 11.57
C THR A 38 -6.46 3.83 11.42
N LYS A 39 -6.38 5.16 11.25
CA LYS A 39 -7.54 6.02 11.01
C LYS A 39 -7.42 6.73 9.66
N PRO A 40 -7.93 6.12 8.57
CA PRO A 40 -7.89 6.71 7.24
C PRO A 40 -8.52 8.11 7.16
N GLU A 41 -9.54 8.41 7.99
CA GLU A 41 -10.13 9.74 8.06
C GLU A 41 -9.14 10.84 8.48
N LEU A 42 -8.10 10.51 9.23
CA LEU A 42 -7.05 11.46 9.63
C LEU A 42 -6.08 11.77 8.48
N LEU A 43 -6.03 10.92 7.45
CA LEU A 43 -5.25 11.14 6.24
C LEU A 43 -6.06 11.89 5.19
N THR A 44 -7.32 11.49 5.01
CA THR A 44 -8.24 12.08 4.04
C THR A 44 -9.63 12.11 4.67
N PRO A 45 -10.11 13.27 5.16
CA PRO A 45 -11.44 13.38 5.73
C PRO A 45 -12.53 12.93 4.76
N GLY A 46 -13.52 12.17 5.25
CA GLY A 46 -14.56 11.57 4.41
C GLY A 46 -14.10 10.31 3.65
N THR A 47 -13.06 9.62 4.11
CA THR A 47 -12.72 8.31 3.57
C THR A 47 -13.84 7.31 3.82
N LEU A 48 -14.24 6.53 2.80
CA LEU A 48 -15.22 5.44 2.96
C LEU A 48 -14.61 4.07 2.71
N SER A 49 -13.64 3.99 1.81
CA SER A 49 -13.02 2.74 1.42
C SER A 49 -11.57 2.90 1.00
N ILE A 50 -10.87 1.78 0.96
CA ILE A 50 -9.50 1.68 0.50
C ILE A 50 -9.47 0.69 -0.65
N ILE A 51 -8.90 1.11 -1.78
CA ILE A 51 -8.59 0.23 -2.91
C ILE A 51 -7.09 0.01 -2.96
N SER A 52 -6.69 -1.24 -2.86
CA SER A 52 -5.28 -1.64 -2.87
C SER A 52 -4.91 -2.33 -4.17
N PHE A 53 -3.73 -1.98 -4.66
CA PHE A 53 -3.16 -2.52 -5.87
C PHE A 53 -1.84 -3.21 -5.55
N SER A 54 -1.56 -4.27 -6.30
CA SER A 54 -0.33 -5.02 -6.22
C SER A 54 0.31 -5.04 -7.59
N ALA A 55 1.63 -4.90 -7.63
CA ALA A 55 2.39 -5.02 -8.88
C ALA A 55 3.54 -6.00 -8.70
N ASN A 56 3.78 -6.80 -9.73
CA ASN A 56 4.98 -7.62 -9.79
C ASN A 56 6.16 -6.71 -10.17
N TYR A 57 7.24 -6.77 -9.40
CA TYR A 57 8.49 -6.02 -9.61
C TYR A 57 9.63 -6.93 -10.11
N LEU A 58 9.35 -8.21 -10.36
CA LEU A 58 10.32 -9.11 -10.95
C LEU A 58 10.59 -8.67 -12.40
N ASP A 59 11.73 -8.00 -12.58
CA ASP A 59 12.27 -7.80 -13.91
C ASP A 59 13.17 -8.99 -14.29
N PHE A 60 12.76 -9.78 -15.29
CA PHE A 60 13.51 -10.95 -15.76
C PHE A 60 14.77 -10.58 -16.55
N ASN A 61 14.97 -9.30 -16.89
CA ASN A 61 16.19 -8.80 -17.49
C ASN A 61 17.28 -8.49 -16.45
N THR A 62 16.94 -8.50 -15.15
CA THR A 62 17.93 -8.34 -14.08
C THR A 62 18.80 -9.59 -13.93
N GLU A 63 20.06 -9.40 -13.55
CA GLU A 63 21.00 -10.50 -13.33
C GLU A 63 20.45 -11.46 -12.27
N ASN A 64 20.70 -12.77 -12.45
CA ASN A 64 20.20 -13.78 -11.52
C ASN A 64 20.75 -13.50 -10.10
N PRO A 65 19.88 -13.37 -9.07
CA PRO A 65 20.29 -12.97 -7.74
C PRO A 65 21.29 -13.95 -7.10
N ILE A 66 21.17 -15.25 -7.38
CA ILE A 66 22.11 -16.27 -6.88
C ILE A 66 23.51 -16.05 -7.48
N LYS A 67 23.58 -15.71 -8.77
CA LYS A 67 24.86 -15.41 -9.44
C LYS A 67 25.51 -14.16 -8.86
N VAL A 68 24.74 -13.10 -8.62
CA VAL A 68 25.25 -11.86 -8.01
C VAL A 68 25.79 -12.14 -6.60
N LEU A 69 25.06 -12.90 -5.78
CA LEU A 69 25.49 -13.26 -4.42
C LEU A 69 26.76 -14.14 -4.38
N GLN A 70 27.02 -14.92 -5.42
CA GLN A 70 28.21 -15.77 -5.53
C GLN A 70 29.43 -15.03 -6.08
N THR A 71 29.25 -13.80 -6.57
CA THR A 71 30.30 -12.99 -7.18
C THR A 71 31.01 -12.14 -6.12
N LYS A 72 32.28 -12.44 -5.83
CA LYS A 72 33.02 -11.86 -4.68
C LYS A 72 33.22 -10.34 -4.76
N ASP A 73 33.21 -9.78 -5.96
CA ASP A 73 33.44 -8.37 -6.26
C ASP A 73 32.15 -7.57 -6.45
N LYS A 74 30.97 -8.18 -6.21
CA LYS A 74 29.67 -7.51 -6.29
C LYS A 74 28.94 -7.52 -4.95
N ALA A 75 28.22 -6.44 -4.68
CA ALA A 75 27.19 -6.39 -3.65
C ALA A 75 25.82 -6.68 -4.25
N TYR A 76 24.96 -7.38 -3.52
CA TYR A 76 23.58 -7.62 -3.94
C TYR A 76 22.67 -6.48 -3.49
N ILE A 77 21.97 -5.88 -4.46
CA ILE A 77 20.93 -4.88 -4.23
C ILE A 77 19.57 -5.57 -4.33
N SER A 78 18.67 -5.24 -3.40
CA SER A 78 17.31 -5.80 -3.41
C SER A 78 16.60 -5.53 -4.72
N ARG A 79 15.90 -6.54 -5.28
CA ARG A 79 15.28 -6.44 -6.62
C ARG A 79 14.29 -5.30 -6.79
N TYR A 80 13.56 -4.90 -5.74
CA TYR A 80 12.62 -3.77 -5.81
C TYR A 80 13.30 -2.41 -6.01
N ALA A 81 14.60 -2.33 -5.72
CA ALA A 81 15.42 -1.13 -5.90
C ALA A 81 16.23 -1.17 -7.22
N LEU A 82 16.04 -2.19 -8.06
CA LEU A 82 16.65 -2.26 -9.38
C LEU A 82 15.75 -1.58 -10.42
N GLY A 83 16.36 -0.84 -11.33
CA GLY A 83 15.66 -0.14 -12.40
C GLY A 83 15.05 1.20 -11.96
N GLN A 84 13.93 1.57 -12.58
CA GLN A 84 13.25 2.82 -12.29
C GLN A 84 12.51 2.75 -10.95
N ASP A 85 12.61 3.83 -10.16
CA ASP A 85 11.93 3.94 -8.87
C ASP A 85 10.41 3.70 -9.04
N TYR A 86 9.94 2.65 -8.36
CA TYR A 86 8.57 2.19 -8.43
C TYR A 86 7.55 3.24 -7.98
N HIS A 87 7.97 4.21 -7.15
CA HIS A 87 7.09 5.28 -6.68
C HIS A 87 6.49 6.05 -7.86
N PHE A 88 7.31 6.37 -8.87
CA PHE A 88 6.85 7.09 -10.06
C PHE A 88 5.94 6.22 -10.91
N ILE A 89 6.36 4.98 -11.19
CA ILE A 89 5.61 4.04 -12.02
C ILE A 89 4.22 3.79 -11.44
N MET A 90 4.14 3.54 -10.13
CA MET A 90 2.87 3.25 -9.47
C MET A 90 1.99 4.48 -9.36
N LYS A 91 2.53 5.66 -9.04
CA LYS A 91 1.75 6.91 -9.02
C LYS A 91 1.10 7.18 -10.38
N ASP A 92 1.82 6.98 -11.48
CA ASP A 92 1.29 7.17 -12.83
C ASP A 92 0.17 6.18 -13.17
N LYS A 93 0.35 4.90 -12.81
CA LYS A 93 -0.69 3.87 -12.99
C LYS A 93 -1.94 4.17 -12.17
N LEU A 94 -1.78 4.53 -10.90
CA LEU A 94 -2.88 4.87 -10.01
C LEU A 94 -3.62 6.13 -10.48
N LYS A 95 -2.91 7.12 -11.03
CA LYS A 95 -3.53 8.32 -11.63
C LYS A 95 -4.44 7.95 -12.81
N LYS A 96 -3.99 7.07 -13.70
CA LYS A 96 -4.81 6.59 -14.83
C LYS A 96 -6.06 5.86 -14.35
N ILE A 97 -5.91 4.99 -13.34
CA ILE A 97 -7.06 4.28 -12.75
C ILE A 97 -8.06 5.27 -12.13
N ALA A 98 -7.57 6.25 -11.37
CA ALA A 98 -8.44 7.26 -10.77
C ALA A 98 -9.16 8.12 -11.83
N GLN A 99 -8.51 8.40 -12.96
CA GLN A 99 -9.14 9.07 -14.10
C GLN A 99 -10.27 8.23 -14.71
N LEU A 100 -10.07 6.92 -14.87
CA LEU A 100 -11.11 6.01 -15.35
C LEU A 100 -12.31 5.96 -14.39
N ILE A 101 -12.07 5.92 -13.08
CA ILE A 101 -13.16 5.95 -12.09
C ILE A 101 -13.93 7.27 -12.17
N ASN A 102 -13.24 8.40 -12.30
CA ASN A 102 -13.86 9.72 -12.48
C ASN A 102 -14.77 9.81 -13.71
N GLN A 103 -14.53 9.01 -14.76
CA GLN A 103 -15.39 9.01 -15.95
C GLN A 103 -16.77 8.36 -15.68
N HIS A 104 -16.87 7.55 -14.62
CA HIS A 104 -18.07 6.80 -14.26
C HIS A 104 -18.71 7.27 -12.96
N THR A 105 -18.23 8.35 -12.37
CA THR A 105 -18.68 8.82 -11.06
C THR A 105 -18.73 10.34 -11.00
N ASP A 106 -19.81 10.87 -10.43
CA ASP A 106 -19.89 12.29 -10.16
C ASP A 106 -19.18 12.61 -8.84
N SER A 107 -18.30 13.61 -8.85
CA SER A 107 -17.61 14.13 -7.65
C SER A 107 -16.69 13.13 -6.92
N PHE A 108 -16.03 12.23 -7.66
CA PHE A 108 -15.07 11.30 -7.08
C PHE A 108 -13.79 12.00 -6.58
N LYS A 109 -13.52 11.85 -5.27
CA LYS A 109 -12.32 12.34 -4.61
C LYS A 109 -11.46 11.16 -4.18
N TYR A 110 -10.15 11.31 -4.37
CA TYR A 110 -9.21 10.26 -4.04
C TYR A 110 -7.90 10.85 -3.56
N ARG A 111 -7.18 10.05 -2.78
CA ARG A 111 -5.78 10.31 -2.44
C ARG A 111 -4.98 9.05 -2.65
N THR A 112 -3.95 9.15 -3.49
CA THR A 112 -3.01 8.06 -3.74
C THR A 112 -1.84 8.15 -2.79
N PHE A 113 -1.39 6.99 -2.33
CA PHE A 113 -0.16 6.84 -1.57
C PHE A 113 0.65 5.73 -2.19
N VAL A 114 1.98 5.83 -2.16
CA VAL A 114 2.87 4.75 -2.58
C VAL A 114 4.05 4.78 -1.63
N ASP A 115 4.08 3.88 -0.62
CA ASP A 115 5.15 3.77 0.40
C ASP A 115 5.52 5.09 1.12
N SER A 116 4.60 6.06 1.08
CA SER A 116 4.85 7.41 1.58
C SER A 116 3.81 7.87 2.58
N ALA A 117 2.76 7.07 2.81
CA ALA A 117 1.76 7.36 3.82
C ALA A 117 2.15 6.72 5.16
N PRO A 118 1.79 7.35 6.27
CA PRO A 118 1.85 6.68 7.55
C PRO A 118 0.62 5.79 7.73
N LEU A 119 0.26 4.94 6.75
CA LEU A 119 -0.81 3.95 6.85
C LEU A 119 -0.16 2.59 7.16
N TRP A 120 -0.78 1.75 7.99
CA TRP A 120 -0.17 0.48 8.38
C TRP A 120 -0.31 -0.55 7.25
N LYS A 121 0.81 -0.99 6.66
CA LYS A 121 0.84 -1.87 5.47
C LYS A 121 0.42 -3.31 5.70
N ASN A 122 0.73 -3.86 6.88
CA ASN A 122 0.44 -5.27 7.21
C ASN A 122 -1.08 -5.56 7.25
N LEU A 123 -1.90 -4.52 7.37
CA LEU A 123 -3.36 -4.52 7.25
C LEU A 123 -3.85 -5.13 5.92
N LEU A 124 -3.24 -4.74 4.81
CA LEU A 124 -3.78 -5.00 3.47
C LEU A 124 -3.24 -6.26 2.85
N LEU A 125 -1.99 -6.58 3.20
CA LEU A 125 -1.37 -7.87 2.98
C LEU A 125 -2.24 -9.01 3.50
N ARG A 126 -2.82 -8.86 4.70
CA ARG A 126 -3.60 -9.92 5.33
C ARG A 126 -4.97 -10.13 4.67
N ARG A 127 -5.63 -9.06 4.24
CA ARG A 127 -6.89 -9.18 3.47
C ARG A 127 -6.66 -9.64 2.03
N LEU A 128 -5.52 -9.30 1.41
CA LEU A 128 -5.11 -9.84 0.12
C LEU A 128 -4.63 -11.31 0.20
N ALA A 129 -4.05 -11.71 1.32
CA ALA A 129 -3.70 -13.11 1.61
C ALA A 129 -4.95 -13.98 1.75
N LEU A 130 -6.01 -13.48 2.40
CA LEU A 130 -7.34 -14.12 2.40
C LEU A 130 -7.91 -14.30 0.98
N ALA A 131 -7.46 -13.50 0.01
CA ALA A 131 -7.80 -13.66 -1.41
C ALA A 131 -6.82 -14.56 -2.20
N GLY A 132 -5.91 -15.28 -1.51
CA GLY A 132 -5.03 -16.31 -2.09
C GLY A 132 -3.72 -15.82 -2.72
N LEU A 133 -3.28 -14.57 -2.44
CA LEU A 133 -2.11 -13.95 -3.09
C LEU A 133 -0.81 -13.97 -2.25
N GLU A 134 -0.77 -14.74 -1.16
CA GLU A 134 0.26 -14.71 -0.12
C GLU A 134 1.67 -15.15 -0.53
N ASN A 135 1.82 -15.95 -1.59
CA ASN A 135 3.09 -16.59 -1.97
C ASN A 135 3.74 -16.02 -3.25
N THR A 136 3.39 -14.80 -3.66
CA THR A 136 3.98 -14.17 -4.85
C THR A 136 4.90 -13.01 -4.46
N PRO A 137 6.07 -12.85 -5.11
CA PRO A 137 6.96 -11.70 -4.90
C PRO A 137 6.31 -10.46 -5.51
N ILE A 138 5.36 -9.92 -4.77
CA ILE A 138 4.57 -8.77 -5.11
C ILE A 138 5.14 -7.58 -4.36
N LEU A 139 5.38 -6.48 -5.09
CA LEU A 139 5.56 -5.19 -4.46
C LEU A 139 4.17 -4.74 -4.04
N LEU A 140 3.92 -4.78 -2.74
CA LEU A 140 2.71 -4.18 -2.19
C LEU A 140 2.97 -2.69 -2.06
N THR A 141 2.70 -2.01 -3.17
CA THR A 141 2.65 -0.57 -3.21
C THR A 141 1.26 -0.15 -2.78
N GLU A 142 1.22 0.58 -1.67
CA GLU A 142 0.03 1.11 -1.02
C GLU A 142 -0.98 1.71 -2.02
N ILE A 143 -2.25 1.34 -1.93
CA ILE A 143 -3.38 2.06 -1.32
C ILE A 143 -3.73 3.37 -2.07
N THR A 144 -4.75 3.27 -2.92
CA THR A 144 -5.62 4.42 -3.19
C THR A 144 -6.64 4.47 -2.07
N VAL A 145 -6.60 5.52 -1.25
CA VAL A 145 -7.67 5.81 -0.28
C VAL A 145 -8.78 6.51 -1.06
N LEU A 146 -9.93 5.86 -1.19
CA LEU A 146 -11.13 6.41 -1.84
C LEU A 146 -12.10 6.91 -0.78
N GLY A 147 -12.29 8.22 -0.73
CA GLY A 147 -13.22 8.86 0.19
C GLY A 147 -14.30 9.63 -0.53
N PHE A 148 -15.56 9.23 -0.34
CA PHE A 148 -16.72 10.04 -0.70
C PHE A 148 -17.36 10.68 0.54
N LEU A 149 -18.04 11.80 0.31
CA LEU A 149 -19.26 12.12 1.05
C LEU A 149 -20.33 12.66 0.07
N LEU A 150 -21.42 11.87 -0.02
CA LEU A 150 -22.82 12.13 -0.38
C LEU A 150 -23.20 12.99 -1.61
N GLY A 151 -23.67 12.27 -2.63
CA GLY A 151 -24.91 12.57 -3.35
C GLY A 151 -25.70 11.28 -3.53
N LYS A 152 -26.95 11.22 -3.08
CA LYS A 152 -27.84 10.04 -3.16
C LYS A 152 -27.82 9.40 -4.56
N TYR A 153 -27.21 8.23 -4.73
CA TYR A 153 -27.66 7.27 -5.74
C TYR A 153 -27.49 5.85 -5.21
N ILE A 154 -28.62 5.20 -5.00
CA ILE A 154 -28.74 3.75 -4.88
C ILE A 154 -28.39 3.21 -6.27
N LEU A 155 -27.31 2.44 -6.39
CA LEU A 155 -27.11 1.59 -7.56
C LEU A 155 -28.08 0.41 -7.42
N ILE A 156 -29.13 0.42 -8.23
CA ILE A 156 -29.93 -0.76 -8.57
C ILE A 156 -29.08 -1.60 -9.54
#